data_AF-A0A3L7U8C5-F1
#
_entry.id   AF-A0A3L7U8C5-F1
#
_cell.length_a   1.000
_cell.length_b   1.000
_cell.length_c   1.000
_cell.angle_alpha   90.00
_cell.angle_beta   90.00
_cell.angle_gamma   90.00
#
_symmetry.space_group_name_H-M   'P 1'
#
loop_
_entity.id
_entity.type
_entity.pdbx_description
1 polymer ?
#
loop_
_entity_poly.entity_id
_entity_poly.type
_entity_poly.pdbx_seq_one_letter_code
_entity_poly.pdbx_strand_id
1 'polypeptide(L)' 'MPTIAIRPATPADEQIVVEFNCRLAEESEGKQLDRPTVQLGVRAILAKPQHGRYFLASVGDQIVGQMM' A
#
# COMPACT_ATOMS: atom_id res chain seq x y z
N MET A 1 -22.79 9.09 -5.43
CA MET A 1 -21.52 8.35 -5.55
C MET A 1 -20.45 9.20 -4.88
N PRO A 2 -19.70 8.69 -3.90
CA PRO A 2 -18.59 9.44 -3.32
C PRO A 2 -17.51 9.69 -4.39
N THR A 3 -16.88 10.86 -4.34
CA THR A 3 -15.75 11.18 -5.22
C THR A 3 -14.52 10.36 -4.81
N ILE A 4 -13.92 9.65 -5.77
CA ILE A 4 -12.68 8.90 -5.57
C ILE A 4 -11.52 9.75 -6.07
N ALA A 5 -10.52 9.95 -5.22
CA ALA A 5 -9.25 10.55 -5.60
C ALA A 5 -8.16 9.47 -5.70
N ILE A 6 -7.29 9.57 -6.70
CA ILE A 6 -6.14 8.67 -6.86
C ILE A 6 -4.87 9.51 -6.82
N ARG A 7 -3.88 9.07 -6.03
CA ARG A 7 -2.57 9.72 -5.94
C ARG A 7 -1.44 8.70 -5.77
N PRO A 8 -0.20 9.03 -6.15
CA PRO A 8 0.96 8.26 -5.71
C PRO A 8 1.01 8.18 -4.18
N ALA A 9 1.47 7.03 -3.66
CA ALA A 9 1.81 6.89 -2.25
C ALA A 9 3.05 7.72 -1.90
N THR A 10 3.09 8.15 -0.65
CA THR A 10 4.19 8.90 -0.04
C THR A 10 4.76 8.11 1.14
N PRO A 11 5.92 8.49 1.70
CA PRO A 11 6.43 7.85 2.90
C PRO A 11 5.45 7.85 4.09
N ALA A 12 4.53 8.81 4.17
CA ALA A 12 3.50 8.84 5.21
C ALA A 12 2.47 7.69 5.08
N ASP A 13 2.38 7.07 3.91
CA ASP A 13 1.44 5.98 3.64
C ASP A 13 2.04 4.58 3.91
N GLU A 14 3.28 4.49 4.42
CA GLU A 14 3.99 3.22 4.66
C GLU A 14 3.12 2.21 5.42
N GLN A 15 2.53 2.63 6.54
CA GLN A 15 1.75 1.75 7.41
C GLN A 15 0.52 1.17 6.72
N ILE A 16 -0.22 1.97 5.94
CA ILE A 16 -1.44 1.51 5.27
C ILE A 16 -1.10 0.60 4.08
N VAL A 17 -0.01 0.88 3.36
CA VAL A 17 0.48 0.02 2.27
C VAL A 17 0.95 -1.34 2.78
N VAL A 18 1.64 -1.37 3.93
CA VAL A 18 2.05 -2.63 4.58
C VAL A 18 0.82 -3.46 4.98
N GLU A 19 -0.16 -2.82 5.63
CA GLU A 19 -1.41 -3.47 6.02
C GLU A 19 -2.13 -4.08 4.81
N PHE A 20 -2.28 -3.31 3.73
CA PHE A 20 -2.98 -3.77 2.53
C PHE A 20 -2.24 -4.91 1.82
N ASN A 21 -0.90 -4.89 1.76
CA ASN A 21 -0.14 -6.01 1.22
C ASN A 21 -0.30 -7.29 2.07
N CYS A 22 -0.22 -7.18 3.39
CA CYS A 22 -0.41 -8.32 4.29
C CYS A 22 -1.81 -8.93 4.12
N ARG A 23 -2.85 -8.09 4.10
CA ARG A 23 -4.24 -8.54 3.93
C ARG A 23 -4.49 -9.13 2.55
N LEU A 24 -3.93 -8.54 1.49
CA LEU A 24 -4.05 -9.06 0.13
C LEU A 24 -3.45 -10.47 0.02
N ALA A 25 -2.28 -10.69 0.60
CA ALA A 25 -1.63 -12.00 0.59
C ALA A 25 -2.41 -13.05 1.42
N GLU A 26 -2.99 -12.65 2.54
CA GLU A 26 -3.84 -13.54 3.35
C GLU A 26 -5.12 -13.92 2.58
N GLU A 27 -5.80 -12.94 1.98
CA GLU A 27 -7.07 -13.15 1.28
C GLU A 27 -6.90 -13.94 -0.03
N SER A 28 -5.92 -13.58 -0.85
CA SER A 28 -5.80 -14.12 -2.22
C SER A 28 -4.84 -15.31 -2.34
N GLU A 29 -3.88 -15.44 -1.42
CA GLU A 29 -2.85 -16.49 -1.45
C GLU A 29 -2.85 -17.37 -0.19
N GLY A 30 -3.66 -17.06 0.84
CA GLY A 30 -3.65 -17.78 2.11
C GLY A 30 -2.34 -17.62 2.89
N LYS A 31 -1.56 -16.56 2.63
CA LYS A 31 -0.23 -16.34 3.22
C LYS A 31 -0.28 -15.27 4.31
N GLN A 32 0.22 -15.62 5.49
CA GLN A 32 0.55 -14.64 6.53
C GLN A 32 1.98 -14.15 6.32
N LEU A 33 2.12 -12.91 5.85
CA LEU A 33 3.43 -12.31 5.60
C LEU A 33 4.10 -11.85 6.90
N ASP A 34 5.43 -11.97 6.97
CA ASP A 34 6.23 -11.35 8.03
C ASP A 34 6.20 -9.83 7.89
N ARG A 35 5.49 -9.17 8.81
CA ARG A 35 5.18 -7.74 8.73
C ARG A 35 6.42 -6.83 8.74
N PRO A 36 7.46 -7.07 9.56
CA PRO A 36 8.72 -6.33 9.47
C PRO A 36 9.38 -6.43 8.09
N THR A 37 9.41 -7.62 7.48
CA THR A 37 9.94 -7.80 6.13
C THR A 37 9.15 -7.01 5.08
N VAL A 38 7.82 -7.05 5.13
CA VAL A 38 6.96 -6.25 4.23
C VAL A 38 7.22 -4.76 4.42
N GLN A 39 7.34 -4.29 5.66
CA GLN A 39 7.63 -2.88 5.96
C GLN A 39 8.95 -2.41 5.34
N LEU A 40 10.01 -3.20 5.45
CA LEU A 40 11.30 -2.88 4.82
C LEU A 40 11.19 -2.80 3.30
N GLY A 41 10.46 -3.74 2.68
CA GLY A 41 10.21 -3.74 1.23
C GLY A 41 9.42 -2.52 0.76
N VAL A 42 8.31 -2.21 1.44
CA VAL A 42 7.48 -1.03 1.15
C VAL A 42 8.30 0.25 1.29
N ARG A 43 9.04 0.41 2.39
CA ARG A 43 9.92 1.57 2.60
C ARG A 43 10.94 1.73 1.48
N ALA A 44 11.55 0.63 1.02
CA ALA A 44 12.54 0.67 -0.06
C ALA A 44 11.94 1.15 -1.40
N ILE A 45 10.70 0.76 -1.71
CA ILE A 45 9.98 1.21 -2.91
C ILE A 45 9.60 2.69 -2.78
N LEU A 46 9.01 3.09 -1.65
CA LEU A 46 8.59 4.48 -1.41
C LEU A 46 9.78 5.46 -1.43
N ALA A 47 10.96 5.01 -0.99
CA ALA A 47 12.18 5.83 -1.03
C ALA A 47 12.83 5.93 -2.42
N LYS A 48 12.58 4.96 -3.31
CA LYS A 48 13.23 4.86 -4.63
C LYS A 48 12.20 4.56 -5.72
N PRO A 49 11.64 5.61 -6.36
CA PRO A 49 10.60 5.45 -7.38
C PRO A 49 10.98 4.57 -8.57
N GLN A 50 12.28 4.36 -8.83
CA GLN A 50 12.74 3.45 -9.88
C GLN A 50 12.47 1.96 -9.58
N HIS A 51 12.16 1.59 -8.33
CA HIS A 51 11.88 0.20 -7.95
C HIS A 51 10.39 -0.17 -8.03
N GLY A 52 9.53 0.81 -8.34
CA GLY A 52 8.09 0.65 -8.37
C GLY A 52 7.38 1.86 -7.75
N ARG A 53 6.06 1.90 -7.90
CA ARG A 53 5.25 3.00 -7.36
C ARG A 53 3.88 2.49 -6.96
N TYR A 54 3.52 2.73 -5.71
CA TYR A 54 2.15 2.55 -5.26
C TYR A 54 1.28 3.74 -5.65
N PHE A 55 0.06 3.46 -6.07
CA PHE A 55 -1.05 4.40 -6.18
C PHE A 55 -2.10 4.05 -5.14
N LEU A 56 -2.66 5.06 -4.49
CA LEU A 56 -3.70 4.92 -3.48
C LEU A 56 -4.99 5.57 -3.96
N ALA A 57 -6.09 4.87 -3.76
CA ALA A 57 -7.43 5.41 -3.94
C ALA A 57 -7.98 5.85 -2.58
N SER A 58 -8.60 7.04 -2.51
CA SER A 58 -9.23 7.55 -1.30
C SER A 58 -10.66 8.02 -1.56
N VAL A 59 -11.48 7.93 -0.50
CA VAL A 59 -12.79 8.56 -0.39
C VAL A 59 -12.73 9.50 0.80
N GLY A 60 -12.69 10.81 0.54
CA GLY A 60 -12.29 11.78 1.55
C GLY A 60 -10.87 11.49 2.06
N ASP A 61 -10.71 11.48 3.38
CA ASP A 61 -9.43 11.22 4.06
C ASP A 61 -9.12 9.72 4.22
N GLN A 62 -10.07 8.84 3.87
CA GLN A 62 -9.91 7.41 4.03
C GLN A 62 -9.27 6.79 2.77
N ILE A 63 -8.14 6.11 2.95
CA ILE A 63 -7.56 5.25 1.92
C ILE A 63 -8.39 3.97 1.81
N VAL A 64 -8.88 3.67 0.61
CA VAL A 64 -9.81 2.54 0.35
C VAL A 64 -9.25 1.49 -0.61
N GLY A 65 -8.09 1.75 -1.22
CA GLY A 65 -7.44 0.78 -2.11
C GLY A 65 -6.02 1.16 -2.48
N GLN A 66 -5.27 0.18 -3.00
CA GLN A 66 -3.92 0.37 -3.52
C GLN A 66 -3.72 -0.41 -4.83
N MET A 67 -2.75 0.04 -5.63
CA MET A 67 -2.18 -0.71 -6.75
C MET A 67 -0.69 -0.40 -6.84
N MET A 68 0.13 -1.39 -7.16
CA MET A 68 1.58 -1.25 -7.39
C MET A 68 1.91 -1.58 -8.85
#